data_AF-A0A2V5Q3R7-F1
#
_entry.id   AF-A0A2V5Q3R7-F1
#
_cell.length_a   1.000
_cell.length_b   1.000
_cell.length_c   1.000
_cell.angle_alpha   90.00
_cell.angle_beta   90.00
_cell.angle_gamma   90.00
#
_symmetry.space_group_name_H-M   'P 1'
#
loop_
_entity.id
_entity.type
_entity.pdbx_description
1 polymer ?
#
loop_
_entity_poly.entity_id
_entity_poly.type
_entity_poly.pdbx_seq_one_letter_code
_entity_poly.pdbx_strand_id
1 'polypeptide(L)'
;MTMLKRRSKPQPIEAQMESSNREEPEESVGTPVPQEDEPTHEEPTPEPAASVESVQSEEWWSATASAPDWEQPATEPAPTEVIPRREPGMADVYFCGHTSLFPLSRALRTIANERLTGLLRSFGEQESIELLARDGEIVFVTTRDLNLYCPEVPDVLANVDVVVVERSREQQRENGTPFFLSLAREECIALDAATELMRHYGQKLFSELWTVPRAWITFKKNPDL
;
A
#
# COMPACT_ATOMS: atom_id res chain seq x y z
N MET A 1 29.56 -4.67 70.03
CA MET A 1 28.18 -4.15 70.15
C MET A 1 27.24 -5.09 69.43
N THR A 2 26.51 -5.88 70.21
CA THR A 2 25.50 -6.84 69.78
C THR A 2 24.15 -6.12 69.77
N MET A 3 23.34 -6.20 68.72
CA MET A 3 21.87 -6.24 68.81
C MET A 3 21.24 -6.86 67.55
N LEU A 4 20.22 -7.66 67.82
CA LEU A 4 19.46 -8.58 66.98
C LEU A 4 18.01 -8.10 66.95
N LYS A 5 17.38 -7.97 65.77
CA LYS A 5 15.90 -8.16 65.56
C LYS A 5 15.58 -8.11 64.06
N ARG A 6 15.35 -9.23 63.38
CA ARG A 6 14.08 -9.97 63.13
C ARG A 6 12.99 -9.21 62.34
N ARG A 7 12.82 -9.70 61.09
CA ARG A 7 11.62 -9.90 60.24
C ARG A 7 10.30 -9.21 60.62
N SER A 8 9.63 -8.62 59.61
CA SER A 8 8.17 -8.62 59.46
C SER A 8 7.76 -8.36 57.99
N LYS A 9 7.21 -9.39 57.33
CA LYS A 9 6.23 -9.31 56.22
C LYS A 9 4.92 -9.87 56.79
N PRO A 10 3.76 -9.29 56.44
CA PRO A 10 2.70 -10.05 55.76
C PRO A 10 2.07 -9.20 54.62
N GLN A 11 1.92 -9.68 53.37
CA GLN A 11 0.90 -10.59 52.77
C GLN A 11 -0.52 -9.97 52.61
N PRO A 12 -1.37 -10.51 51.71
CA PRO A 12 -1.92 -9.88 50.51
C PRO A 12 -3.34 -9.31 50.69
N ILE A 13 -3.83 -8.53 49.73
CA ILE A 13 -5.27 -8.21 49.60
C ILE A 13 -5.80 -8.94 48.37
N GLU A 14 -6.31 -10.15 48.59
CA GLU A 14 -7.42 -10.69 47.79
C GLU A 14 -8.71 -10.25 48.49
N ALA A 15 -9.57 -9.56 47.76
CA ALA A 15 -10.98 -9.43 48.10
C ALA A 15 -11.77 -10.09 46.96
N GLN A 16 -12.29 -11.26 47.29
CA GLN A 16 -13.34 -11.97 46.59
C GLN A 16 -14.64 -11.14 46.59
N MET A 17 -15.43 -11.21 45.52
CA MET A 17 -16.79 -11.80 45.53
C MET A 17 -17.60 -11.38 44.30
N GLU A 18 -17.74 -12.37 43.44
CA GLU A 18 -18.89 -12.78 42.64
C GLU A 18 -20.27 -12.27 43.10
N SER A 19 -21.12 -11.84 42.16
CA SER A 19 -22.49 -12.34 41.91
C SER A 19 -23.46 -11.27 41.37
N SER A 20 -23.99 -11.50 40.16
CA SER A 20 -25.44 -11.55 39.82
C SER A 20 -25.63 -11.34 38.31
N ASN A 21 -26.00 -12.39 37.54
CA ASN A 21 -27.37 -12.88 37.26
C ASN A 21 -28.11 -11.95 36.26
N ARG A 22 -28.16 -12.26 34.95
CA ARG A 22 -29.15 -13.12 34.23
C ARG A 22 -30.40 -12.34 33.80
N GLU A 23 -30.63 -12.21 32.48
CA GLU A 23 -31.74 -12.80 31.69
C GLU A 23 -31.71 -12.27 30.23
N GLU A 24 -32.07 -13.18 29.30
CA GLU A 24 -32.11 -13.03 27.84
C GLU A 24 -33.44 -12.37 27.35
N PRO A 25 -33.99 -12.67 26.15
CA PRO A 25 -34.03 -11.79 24.98
C PRO A 25 -35.47 -11.41 24.57
N GLU A 26 -35.66 -10.48 23.63
CA GLU A 26 -36.93 -10.41 22.89
C GLU A 26 -36.71 -10.20 21.38
N GLU A 27 -37.21 -11.19 20.64
CA GLU A 27 -37.59 -11.16 19.23
C GLU A 27 -38.47 -9.95 18.90
N SER A 28 -38.27 -9.36 17.71
CA SER A 28 -39.43 -9.11 16.85
C SER A 28 -39.03 -9.21 15.38
N VAL A 29 -39.56 -10.27 14.80
CA VAL A 29 -39.87 -10.50 13.40
C VAL A 29 -40.43 -9.26 12.70
N GLY A 30 -40.06 -9.06 11.44
CA GLY A 30 -40.79 -8.18 10.53
C GLY A 30 -40.03 -7.69 9.30
N THR A 31 -39.75 -8.57 8.35
CA THR A 31 -39.67 -8.19 6.92
C THR A 31 -41.01 -8.59 6.29
N PRO A 32 -41.56 -7.79 5.36
CA PRO A 32 -41.37 -8.18 3.97
C PRO A 32 -41.10 -7.01 3.01
N VAL A 33 -40.27 -7.35 2.03
CA VAL A 33 -40.06 -6.70 0.72
C VAL A 33 -41.40 -6.58 -0.04
N PRO A 34 -41.56 -5.54 -0.87
CA PRO A 34 -42.30 -5.71 -2.13
C PRO A 34 -41.39 -5.68 -3.37
N GLN A 35 -41.49 -6.75 -4.16
CA GLN A 35 -41.01 -6.95 -5.52
C GLN A 35 -41.66 -5.95 -6.49
N GLU A 36 -40.87 -5.38 -7.42
CA GLU A 36 -40.91 -5.62 -8.88
C GLU A 36 -42.18 -5.12 -9.59
N ASP A 37 -42.01 -4.08 -10.42
CA ASP A 37 -42.88 -3.83 -11.57
C ASP A 37 -41.99 -3.37 -12.76
N GLU A 38 -41.77 -4.30 -13.68
CA GLU A 38 -41.26 -4.08 -15.02
C GLU A 38 -42.46 -4.06 -15.98
N PRO A 39 -42.59 -3.09 -16.89
CA PRO A 39 -43.43 -3.26 -18.06
C PRO A 39 -42.57 -3.45 -19.32
N THR A 40 -42.55 -4.70 -19.78
CA THR A 40 -42.31 -5.07 -21.17
C THR A 40 -43.38 -4.45 -22.08
N HIS A 41 -43.01 -3.85 -23.23
CA HIS A 41 -43.75 -3.81 -24.52
C HIS A 41 -42.94 -2.94 -25.49
N GLU A 42 -42.13 -3.55 -26.36
CA GLU A 42 -42.44 -3.88 -27.77
C GLU A 42 -42.31 -2.71 -28.75
N GLU A 43 -41.36 -2.89 -29.69
CA GLU A 43 -41.21 -2.12 -30.92
C GLU A 43 -42.50 -2.09 -31.76
N PRO A 44 -42.61 -1.08 -32.64
CA PRO A 44 -42.86 -1.44 -34.03
C PRO A 44 -41.98 -0.67 -35.01
N THR A 45 -41.24 -1.42 -35.83
CA THR A 45 -40.77 -0.99 -37.16
C THR A 45 -41.98 -0.68 -38.04
N PRO A 46 -41.92 0.38 -38.87
CA PRO A 46 -41.90 0.11 -40.31
C PRO A 46 -41.02 1.10 -41.11
N GLU A 47 -40.08 0.55 -41.88
CA GLU A 47 -39.63 1.10 -43.17
C GLU A 47 -40.38 0.34 -44.29
N PRO A 48 -40.39 0.74 -45.59
CA PRO A 48 -39.57 1.77 -46.24
C PRO A 48 -40.32 2.71 -47.21
N ALA A 49 -39.76 3.89 -47.48
CA ALA A 49 -39.94 4.58 -48.76
C ALA A 49 -38.79 5.58 -49.02
N ALA A 50 -37.76 5.04 -49.67
CA ALA A 50 -36.87 5.61 -50.69
C ALA A 50 -36.59 7.14 -50.75
N SER A 51 -35.28 7.43 -50.67
CA SER A 51 -34.53 8.45 -51.45
C SER A 51 -34.74 9.89 -51.02
N VAL A 52 -33.74 10.72 -50.70
CA VAL A 52 -32.33 10.77 -51.07
C VAL A 52 -31.71 11.74 -50.06
N GLU A 53 -30.56 11.42 -49.47
CA GLU A 53 -29.36 12.27 -49.49
C GLU A 53 -28.27 11.59 -48.65
N SER A 54 -27.18 11.32 -49.34
CA SER A 54 -26.00 10.63 -48.86
C SER A 54 -25.31 11.44 -47.77
N VAL A 55 -25.50 11.06 -46.50
CA VAL A 55 -24.64 11.54 -45.40
C VAL A 55 -23.53 10.53 -45.23
N GLN A 56 -22.46 10.69 -46.02
CA GLN A 56 -21.21 9.94 -45.86
C GLN A 56 -20.70 10.15 -44.43
N SER A 57 -20.86 9.12 -43.60
CA SER A 57 -20.43 9.09 -42.21
C SER A 57 -19.09 8.39 -42.12
N GLU A 58 -18.13 8.77 -42.98
CA GLU A 58 -16.86 8.04 -43.14
C GLU A 58 -15.73 9.02 -43.47
N GLU A 59 -15.58 10.09 -42.68
CA GLU A 59 -14.49 11.05 -42.90
C GLU A 59 -13.87 11.63 -41.62
N TRP A 60 -14.15 11.03 -40.46
CA TRP A 60 -13.54 11.46 -39.19
C TRP A 60 -12.06 11.07 -39.02
N TRP A 61 -11.48 10.31 -39.96
CA TRP A 61 -10.04 9.98 -39.96
C TRP A 61 -9.29 10.48 -41.19
N SER A 62 -9.93 11.21 -42.10
CA SER A 62 -9.28 11.76 -43.29
C SER A 62 -8.59 13.09 -42.95
N ALA A 63 -7.31 13.01 -42.62
CA ALA A 63 -6.45 14.17 -42.42
C ALA A 63 -6.33 14.99 -43.72
N THR A 64 -7.17 16.03 -43.85
CA THR A 64 -6.92 17.09 -44.83
C THR A 64 -6.08 18.16 -44.15
N ALA A 65 -4.81 18.23 -44.55
CA ALA A 65 -3.90 19.30 -44.16
C ALA A 65 -4.42 20.65 -44.68
N SER A 66 -5.00 21.43 -43.78
CA SER A 66 -5.02 22.89 -43.86
C SER A 66 -5.04 23.40 -42.42
N ALA A 67 -3.85 23.79 -41.96
CA ALA A 67 -3.66 24.37 -40.64
C ALA A 67 -4.40 25.71 -40.55
N PRO A 68 -5.29 25.91 -39.57
CA PRO A 68 -5.59 27.25 -39.09
C PRO A 68 -4.45 27.67 -38.15
N ASP A 69 -3.92 28.85 -38.40
CA ASP A 69 -2.94 29.57 -37.59
C ASP A 69 -3.53 29.83 -36.19
N TRP A 70 -3.41 28.84 -35.31
CA TRP A 70 -3.68 28.97 -33.89
C TRP A 70 -2.35 29.18 -33.20
N GLU A 71 -2.15 30.37 -32.66
CA GLU A 71 -0.97 30.69 -31.86
C GLU A 71 -0.74 29.61 -30.80
N GLN A 72 0.42 28.97 -30.91
CA GLN A 72 0.87 27.91 -30.03
C GLN A 72 0.96 28.47 -28.61
N PRO A 73 0.15 27.99 -27.63
CA PRO A 73 0.47 28.27 -26.25
C PRO A 73 1.83 27.64 -25.98
N ALA A 74 2.70 28.39 -25.30
CA ALA A 74 4.03 27.91 -24.92
C ALA A 74 3.91 26.51 -24.34
N THR A 75 4.60 25.55 -24.98
CA THR A 75 4.68 24.16 -24.54
C THR A 75 5.25 24.14 -23.12
N GLU A 76 4.40 24.11 -22.11
CA GLU A 76 4.79 23.59 -20.82
C GLU A 76 5.20 22.12 -21.02
N PRO A 77 6.33 21.67 -20.46
CA PRO A 77 6.75 20.29 -20.63
C PRO A 77 5.67 19.39 -20.02
N ALA A 78 5.10 18.51 -20.85
CA ALA A 78 4.24 17.44 -20.38
C ALA A 78 4.98 16.67 -19.27
N PRO A 79 4.30 16.32 -18.16
CA PRO A 79 4.92 15.53 -17.11
C PRO A 79 5.46 14.26 -17.76
N THR A 80 6.77 14.03 -17.58
CA THR A 80 7.45 12.88 -18.16
C THR A 80 6.75 11.62 -17.64
N GLU A 81 6.09 10.88 -18.53
CA GLU A 81 5.47 9.60 -18.16
C GLU A 81 6.58 8.62 -17.80
N VAL A 82 6.86 8.47 -16.50
CA VAL A 82 7.79 7.47 -15.99
C VAL A 82 7.08 6.12 -15.99
N ILE A 83 6.97 5.49 -17.16
CA ILE A 83 6.75 4.05 -17.23
C ILE A 83 8.11 3.41 -16.91
N PRO A 84 8.25 2.64 -15.81
CA PRO A 84 9.52 1.99 -15.50
C PRO A 84 9.96 1.13 -16.68
N ARG A 85 11.23 1.28 -17.07
CA ARG A 85 11.85 0.45 -18.11
C ARG A 85 11.62 -1.02 -17.74
N ARG A 86 11.10 -1.83 -18.69
CA ARG A 86 10.83 -3.26 -18.42
C ARG A 86 12.08 -3.94 -17.89
N GLU A 87 12.10 -4.22 -16.59
CA GLU A 87 13.12 -5.08 -15.99
C GLU A 87 12.88 -6.54 -16.44
N PRO A 88 13.93 -7.33 -16.69
CA PRO A 88 13.79 -8.75 -16.98
C PRO A 88 13.18 -9.45 -15.76
N GLY A 89 11.96 -9.98 -15.90
CA GLY A 89 11.16 -10.53 -14.80
C GLY A 89 9.67 -10.15 -14.82
N MET A 90 9.24 -9.36 -15.80
CA MET A 90 7.84 -8.91 -15.94
C MET A 90 6.82 -10.06 -16.16
N ALA A 91 7.28 -11.28 -16.43
CA ALA A 91 6.42 -12.48 -16.49
C ALA A 91 5.86 -12.89 -15.10
N ASP A 92 6.44 -12.40 -14.00
CA ASP A 92 6.01 -12.73 -12.63
C ASP A 92 5.16 -11.63 -11.97
N VAL A 93 4.78 -10.60 -12.74
CA VAL A 93 3.97 -9.49 -12.22
C VAL A 93 2.51 -9.94 -12.13
N TYR A 94 1.94 -9.88 -10.94
CA TYR A 94 0.55 -10.26 -10.70
C TYR A 94 -0.43 -9.15 -11.07
N PHE A 95 -0.10 -7.91 -10.69
CA PHE A 95 -0.79 -6.73 -11.18
C PHE A 95 0.19 -5.56 -11.27
N CYS A 96 -0.08 -4.63 -12.17
CA CYS A 96 0.61 -3.37 -12.25
C CYS A 96 -0.32 -2.30 -12.82
N GLY A 97 0.04 -1.04 -12.59
CA GLY A 97 -0.68 0.07 -13.17
C GLY A 97 -0.36 1.36 -12.46
N HIS A 98 -0.87 2.43 -13.04
CA HIS A 98 -0.69 3.76 -12.50
C HIS A 98 -1.76 4.07 -11.45
N THR A 99 -1.41 4.73 -10.34
CA THR A 99 -2.31 4.93 -9.20
C THR A 99 -3.56 5.77 -9.51
N SER A 100 -3.54 6.56 -10.60
CA SER A 100 -4.74 7.25 -11.09
C SER A 100 -5.80 6.33 -11.70
N LEU A 101 -5.41 5.16 -12.22
CA LEU A 101 -6.30 4.18 -12.84
C LEU A 101 -6.52 2.96 -11.94
N PHE A 102 -5.48 2.59 -11.19
CA PHE A 102 -5.49 1.50 -10.24
C PHE A 102 -5.04 2.02 -8.87
N PRO A 103 -5.98 2.54 -8.05
CA PRO A 103 -5.64 3.19 -6.79
C PRO A 103 -4.87 2.28 -5.83
N LEU A 104 -3.92 2.86 -5.09
CA LEU A 104 -3.14 2.14 -4.08
C LEU A 104 -4.06 1.43 -3.06
N SER A 105 -5.15 2.06 -2.65
CA SER A 105 -6.14 1.45 -1.75
C SER A 105 -6.77 0.17 -2.32
N ARG A 106 -6.96 0.09 -3.64
CA ARG A 106 -7.44 -1.11 -4.32
C ARG A 106 -6.36 -2.19 -4.35
N ALA A 107 -5.12 -1.83 -4.68
CA ALA A 107 -3.99 -2.74 -4.65
C ALA A 107 -3.80 -3.41 -3.28
N LEU A 108 -3.87 -2.61 -2.20
CA LEU A 108 -3.74 -3.10 -0.83
C LEU A 108 -4.89 -4.01 -0.42
N ARG A 109 -6.14 -3.69 -0.81
CA ARG A 109 -7.29 -4.57 -0.58
C ARG A 109 -7.14 -5.89 -1.33
N THR A 110 -6.63 -5.87 -2.56
CA THR A 110 -6.34 -7.10 -3.30
C THR A 110 -5.32 -7.97 -2.57
N ILE A 111 -4.23 -7.38 -2.06
CA ILE A 111 -3.23 -8.08 -1.26
C ILE A 111 -3.87 -8.74 -0.03
N ALA A 112 -4.66 -7.98 0.74
CA ALA A 112 -5.30 -8.48 1.96
C ALA A 112 -6.37 -9.55 1.68
N ASN A 113 -7.30 -9.29 0.75
CA ASN A 113 -8.44 -10.17 0.49
C ASN A 113 -8.02 -11.51 -0.14
N GLU A 114 -6.98 -11.49 -0.97
CA GLU A 114 -6.45 -12.71 -1.59
C GLU A 114 -5.31 -13.36 -0.79
N ARG A 115 -4.97 -12.80 0.39
CA ARG A 115 -3.88 -13.29 1.26
C ARG A 115 -2.55 -13.44 0.53
N LEU A 116 -2.19 -12.42 -0.24
CA LEU A 116 -1.00 -12.50 -1.10
C LEU A 116 0.30 -12.39 -0.30
N THR A 117 1.28 -13.20 -0.70
CA THR A 117 2.68 -13.08 -0.29
C THR A 117 3.50 -12.59 -1.49
N GLY A 118 4.26 -11.51 -1.30
CA GLY A 118 5.01 -10.89 -2.38
C GLY A 118 5.50 -9.48 -2.08
N LEU A 119 5.99 -8.82 -3.12
CA LEU A 119 6.57 -7.48 -3.05
C LEU A 119 5.75 -6.51 -3.92
N LEU A 120 5.22 -5.46 -3.31
CA LEU A 120 4.68 -4.29 -4.00
C LEU A 120 5.80 -3.26 -4.16
N ARG A 121 6.05 -2.79 -5.38
CA ARG A 121 6.95 -1.68 -5.65
C ARG A 121 6.15 -0.51 -6.21
N SER A 122 6.44 0.67 -5.70
CA SER A 122 5.94 1.95 -6.23
C SER A 122 7.10 2.71 -6.85
N PHE A 123 6.87 3.22 -8.04
CA PHE A 123 7.82 4.02 -8.81
C PHE A 123 7.22 5.41 -9.01
N GLY A 124 7.98 6.43 -8.65
CA GLY A 124 7.62 7.83 -8.83
C GLY A 124 8.83 8.64 -9.28
N GLU A 125 8.91 9.90 -8.86
CA GLU A 125 10.07 10.76 -9.12
C GLU A 125 11.28 10.41 -8.24
N GLN A 126 11.03 9.82 -7.07
CA GLN A 126 12.05 9.40 -6.12
C GLN A 126 12.34 7.90 -6.23
N GLU A 127 13.34 7.43 -5.47
CA GLU A 127 13.67 6.00 -5.37
C GLU A 127 12.43 5.16 -5.01
N SER A 128 12.37 3.94 -5.57
CA SER A 128 11.19 3.10 -5.41
C SER A 128 10.95 2.73 -3.95
N ILE A 129 9.72 2.91 -3.49
CA ILE A 129 9.26 2.41 -2.19
C ILE A 129 8.78 0.97 -2.40
N GLU A 130 9.27 0.06 -1.56
CA GLU A 130 8.94 -1.35 -1.58
C GLU A 130 8.13 -1.72 -0.32
N LEU A 131 7.09 -2.52 -0.49
CA LEU A 131 6.26 -3.05 0.58
C LEU A 131 6.26 -4.58 0.47
N LEU A 132 6.72 -5.22 1.54
CA LEU A 132 6.69 -6.67 1.67
C LEU A 132 5.37 -7.08 2.31
N ALA A 133 4.63 -7.96 1.62
CA ALA A 133 3.43 -8.58 2.13
C ALA A 133 3.64 -10.08 2.33
N ARG A 134 3.09 -10.62 3.42
CA ARG A 134 3.01 -12.06 3.68
C ARG A 134 1.62 -12.40 4.17
N ASP A 135 0.99 -13.37 3.53
CA ASP A 135 -0.37 -13.82 3.88
C ASP A 135 -1.43 -12.70 3.89
N GLY A 136 -1.23 -11.67 3.07
CA GLY A 136 -2.11 -10.48 3.01
C GLY A 136 -1.80 -9.40 4.04
N GLU A 137 -0.86 -9.62 4.94
CA GLU A 137 -0.40 -8.63 5.92
C GLU A 137 0.84 -7.90 5.44
N ILE A 138 0.93 -6.61 5.77
CA ILE A 138 2.13 -5.81 5.51
C ILE A 138 3.16 -6.13 6.59
N VAL A 139 4.29 -6.71 6.18
CA VAL A 139 5.39 -7.06 7.10
C VAL A 139 6.25 -5.83 7.36
N PHE A 140 6.71 -5.18 6.31
CA PHE A 140 7.44 -3.91 6.39
C PHE A 140 7.33 -3.12 5.09
N VAL A 141 7.69 -1.83 5.20
CA VAL A 141 7.82 -0.90 4.08
C VAL A 141 9.24 -0.34 4.14
N THR A 142 9.90 -0.25 2.99
CA THR A 142 11.33 0.04 2.84
C THR A 142 11.61 0.79 1.55
N THR A 143 12.83 1.28 1.39
CA THR A 143 13.35 1.90 0.17
C THR A 143 14.86 1.68 0.12
N ARG A 144 15.44 1.73 -1.08
CA ARG A 144 16.90 1.73 -1.27
C ARG A 144 17.52 3.10 -0.99
N ASP A 145 16.73 4.16 -0.87
CA ASP A 145 17.19 5.48 -0.46
C ASP A 145 17.27 5.56 1.08
N LEU A 146 18.50 5.51 1.58
CA LEU A 146 18.80 5.47 3.01
C LEU A 146 18.45 6.77 3.75
N ASN A 147 18.44 7.89 3.04
CA ASN A 147 18.09 9.19 3.62
C ASN A 147 16.57 9.37 3.63
N LEU A 148 15.87 8.80 2.65
CA LEU A 148 14.42 8.74 2.64
C LEU A 148 13.89 7.82 3.75
N TYR A 149 14.52 6.65 3.93
CA TYR A 149 14.07 5.68 4.93
C TYR A 149 14.22 6.18 6.37
N CYS A 150 15.39 6.70 6.72
CA CYS A 150 15.73 7.13 8.07
C CYS A 150 16.60 8.41 7.99
N PRO A 151 15.98 9.60 7.82
CA PRO A 151 16.71 10.86 7.67
C PRO A 151 17.40 11.31 8.96
N GLU A 152 16.85 10.91 10.10
CA GLU A 152 17.34 11.25 11.44
C GLU A 152 17.89 9.99 12.11
N VAL A 153 18.94 10.14 12.93
CA VAL A 153 19.50 9.02 13.69
C VAL A 153 18.66 8.81 14.95
N PRO A 154 18.01 7.65 15.14
CA PRO A 154 17.23 7.37 16.34
C PRO A 154 18.13 7.27 17.58
N ASP A 155 17.61 7.70 18.75
CA ASP A 155 18.33 7.62 20.03
C ASP A 155 18.79 6.21 20.38
N VAL A 156 18.03 5.19 19.95
CA VAL A 156 18.37 3.77 20.13
C VAL A 156 19.73 3.42 19.50
N LEU A 157 20.13 4.14 18.44
CA LEU A 157 21.40 3.92 17.76
C LEU A 157 22.56 4.74 18.34
N ALA A 158 22.33 5.61 19.33
CA ALA A 158 23.35 6.52 19.85
C ALA A 158 24.60 5.82 20.41
N ASN A 159 24.43 4.60 20.92
CA ASN A 159 25.52 3.79 21.49
C ASN A 159 25.99 2.65 20.56
N VAL A 160 25.42 2.55 19.36
CA VAL A 160 25.80 1.53 18.38
C VAL A 160 27.00 2.04 17.58
N ASP A 161 27.95 1.15 17.26
CA ASP A 161 29.10 1.50 16.42
C ASP A 161 28.61 2.00 15.04
N VAL A 162 29.02 3.21 14.68
CA VAL A 162 28.68 3.87 13.42
C VAL A 162 29.06 3.02 12.21
N VAL A 163 30.16 2.27 12.28
CA VAL A 163 30.61 1.40 11.17
C VAL A 163 29.62 0.25 10.95
N VAL A 164 29.02 -0.26 12.01
CA VAL A 164 28.01 -1.33 11.94
C VAL A 164 26.68 -0.77 11.41
N VAL A 165 26.30 0.43 11.85
CA VAL A 165 25.11 1.13 11.33
C VAL A 165 25.25 1.38 9.83
N GLU A 166 26.37 1.97 9.39
CA GLU A 166 26.58 2.28 7.97
C GLU A 166 26.65 1.01 7.10
N ARG A 167 27.28 -0.07 7.58
CA ARG A 167 27.25 -1.37 6.90
C ARG A 167 25.83 -1.92 6.76
N SER A 168 25.02 -1.83 7.81
CA SER A 168 23.63 -2.30 7.79
C SER A 168 22.79 -1.47 6.82
N ARG A 169 23.00 -0.14 6.77
CA ARG A 169 22.36 0.75 5.81
C ARG A 169 22.78 0.41 4.38
N GLU A 170 24.05 0.15 4.14
CA GLU A 170 24.54 -0.30 2.84
C GLU A 170 23.85 -1.60 2.39
N GLN A 171 23.70 -2.55 3.30
CA GLN A 171 22.98 -3.79 3.01
C GLN A 171 21.50 -3.53 2.63
N GLN A 172 20.82 -2.58 3.26
CA GLN A 172 19.46 -2.18 2.87
C GLN A 172 19.44 -1.61 1.45
N ARG A 173 20.44 -0.79 1.07
CA ARG A 173 20.54 -0.25 -0.29
C ARG A 173 20.65 -1.36 -1.32
N GLU A 174 21.40 -2.41 -1.02
CA GLU A 174 21.59 -3.56 -1.92
C GLU A 174 20.35 -4.45 -2.02
N ASN A 175 19.78 -4.85 -0.87
CA ASN A 175 18.77 -5.93 -0.84
C ASN A 175 17.36 -5.49 -0.43
N GLY A 176 17.17 -4.23 -0.04
CA GLY A 176 15.89 -3.66 0.38
C GLY A 176 15.46 -4.03 1.81
N THR A 177 16.17 -4.90 2.52
CA THR A 177 15.80 -5.29 3.89
C THR A 177 16.06 -4.12 4.85
N PRO A 178 15.09 -3.70 5.68
CA PRO A 178 15.29 -2.65 6.67
C PRO A 178 16.52 -2.89 7.54
N PHE A 179 17.43 -1.91 7.58
CA PHE A 179 18.72 -2.05 8.27
C PHE A 179 18.57 -2.32 9.77
N PHE A 180 17.46 -1.90 10.40
CA PHE A 180 17.13 -2.24 11.79
C PHE A 180 17.08 -3.74 12.04
N LEU A 181 16.59 -4.53 11.07
CA LEU A 181 16.55 -5.99 11.18
C LEU A 181 17.95 -6.59 11.12
N SER A 182 18.84 -6.04 10.29
CA SER A 182 20.25 -6.43 10.28
C SER A 182 20.94 -6.12 11.61
N LEU A 183 20.67 -4.94 12.18
CA LEU A 183 21.20 -4.56 13.50
C LEU A 183 20.70 -5.47 14.62
N ALA A 184 19.43 -5.89 14.60
CA ALA A 184 18.92 -6.87 15.55
C ALA A 184 19.54 -8.25 15.37
N ARG A 185 19.77 -8.67 14.12
CA ARG A 185 20.43 -9.95 13.81
C ARG A 185 21.88 -9.98 14.26
N GLU A 186 22.58 -8.84 14.20
CA GLU A 186 23.93 -8.65 14.74
C GLU A 186 23.94 -8.35 16.24
N GLU A 187 22.79 -8.49 16.93
CA GLU A 187 22.63 -8.25 18.38
C GLU A 187 23.05 -6.83 18.84
N CYS A 188 23.11 -5.88 17.91
CA CYS A 188 23.48 -4.49 18.18
C CYS A 188 22.33 -3.69 18.82
N ILE A 189 21.09 -4.08 18.53
CA ILE A 189 19.87 -3.56 19.17
C ILE A 189 18.91 -4.73 19.46
N ALA A 190 18.01 -4.53 20.41
CA ALA A 190 16.97 -5.54 20.69
C ALA A 190 16.01 -5.69 19.49
N LEU A 191 15.53 -6.91 19.25
CA LEU A 191 14.59 -7.20 18.17
C LEU A 191 13.28 -6.39 18.27
N ASP A 192 12.77 -6.20 19.48
CA ASP A 192 11.55 -5.39 19.71
C ASP A 192 11.78 -3.93 19.29
N ALA A 193 12.93 -3.36 19.66
CA ALA A 193 13.31 -1.99 19.28
C ALA A 193 13.49 -1.86 17.76
N ALA A 194 14.13 -2.85 17.12
CA ALA A 194 14.26 -2.89 15.66
C ALA A 194 12.89 -2.95 14.97
N THR A 195 11.96 -3.75 15.49
CA THR A 195 10.62 -3.90 14.94
C THR A 195 9.80 -2.62 15.09
N GLU A 196 9.93 -1.94 16.23
CA GLU A 196 9.27 -0.65 16.48
C GLU A 196 9.80 0.44 15.54
N LEU A 197 11.11 0.55 15.39
CA LEU A 197 11.75 1.50 14.46
C LEU A 197 11.35 1.19 13.01
N MET A 198 11.43 -0.07 12.60
CA MET A 198 11.02 -0.52 11.27
C MET A 198 9.56 -0.15 10.98
N ARG A 199 8.66 -0.34 11.95
CA ARG A 199 7.25 0.04 11.83
C ARG A 199 7.08 1.54 11.74
N HIS A 200 7.75 2.30 12.59
CA HIS A 200 7.67 3.76 12.63
C HIS A 200 8.14 4.40 11.32
N TYR A 201 9.36 4.09 10.88
CA TYR A 201 9.93 4.62 9.64
C TYR A 201 9.23 4.06 8.40
N GLY A 202 8.82 2.78 8.44
CA GLY A 202 8.01 2.18 7.38
C GLY A 202 6.65 2.88 7.22
N GLN A 203 5.97 3.25 8.31
CA GLN A 203 4.71 4.01 8.25
C GLN A 203 4.91 5.43 7.70
N LYS A 204 5.99 6.11 8.11
CA LYS A 204 6.34 7.43 7.57
C LYS A 204 6.56 7.35 6.06
N LEU A 205 7.36 6.40 5.61
CA LEU A 205 7.61 6.16 4.19
C LEU A 205 6.32 5.78 3.44
N PHE A 206 5.50 4.91 4.03
CA PHE A 206 4.23 4.51 3.44
C PHE A 206 3.25 5.67 3.29
N SER A 207 3.30 6.67 4.17
CA SER A 207 2.46 7.86 4.05
C SER A 207 2.77 8.68 2.79
N GLU A 208 4.03 8.70 2.35
CA GLU A 208 4.46 9.43 1.15
C GLU A 208 3.82 8.85 -0.11
N LEU A 209 3.64 7.52 -0.18
CA LEU A 209 2.98 6.84 -1.31
C LEU A 209 1.59 7.38 -1.62
N TRP A 210 0.87 7.86 -0.61
CA TRP A 210 -0.47 8.43 -0.79
C TRP A 210 -0.46 9.84 -1.38
N THR A 211 0.68 10.53 -1.27
CA THR A 211 0.87 11.89 -1.75
C THR A 211 1.44 11.95 -3.16
N VAL A 212 2.08 10.86 -3.63
CA VAL A 212 2.66 10.81 -4.98
C VAL A 212 1.54 10.75 -6.02
N PRO A 213 1.31 11.83 -6.79
CA PRO A 213 0.37 11.76 -7.89
C PRO A 213 0.92 10.79 -8.92
N ARG A 214 0.05 9.99 -9.53
CA ARG A 214 0.42 9.27 -10.76
C ARG A 214 1.57 8.25 -10.61
N ALA A 215 1.84 7.73 -9.40
CA ALA A 215 2.83 6.68 -9.20
C ALA A 215 2.51 5.41 -10.02
N TRP A 216 3.52 4.76 -10.56
CA TRP A 216 3.37 3.43 -11.14
C TRP A 216 3.59 2.37 -10.06
N ILE A 217 2.66 1.43 -9.88
CA ILE A 217 2.79 0.33 -8.94
C ILE A 217 2.86 -1.01 -9.64
N THR A 218 3.63 -1.93 -9.06
CA THR A 218 3.80 -3.31 -9.54
C THR A 218 3.81 -4.24 -8.34
N PHE A 219 3.01 -5.30 -8.35
CA PHE A 219 3.07 -6.36 -7.36
C PHE A 219 3.57 -7.65 -8.00
N LYS A 220 4.61 -8.23 -7.41
CA LYS A 220 5.16 -9.54 -7.77
C LYS A 220 4.85 -10.54 -6.67
N LYS A 221 4.14 -11.63 -7.01
CA LYS A 221 3.95 -12.76 -6.10
C LYS A 221 5.28 -13.48 -5.88
N ASN A 222 5.54 -13.85 -4.64
CA ASN A 222 6.64 -14.73 -4.32
C ASN A 222 6.24 -15.57 -3.10
N PRO A 223 5.77 -16.81 -3.30
CA PRO A 223 5.28 -17.65 -2.22
C PRO A 223 6.39 -18.15 -1.29
N ASP A 224 7.65 -18.04 -1.71
CA ASP A 224 8.81 -18.51 -0.94
C ASP A 224 9.34 -17.47 0.06
N LEU A 225 8.69 -16.28 0.15
CA LEU A 225 9.09 -15.17 1.02
C LEU A 225 8.70 -15.34 2.49
#